data_AF-A0A7L3HES9-F1
#
_entry.id   AF-A0A7L3HES9-F1
#
_cell.length_a   1.000
_cell.length_b   1.000
_cell.length_c   1.000
_cell.angle_alpha   90.00
_cell.angle_beta   90.00
_cell.angle_gamma   90.00
#
_symmetry.space_group_name_H-M   'P 1'
#
loop_
_entity.id
_entity.type
_entity.pdbx_description
1 polymer ?
#
loop_
_entity_poly.entity_id
_entity_poly.type
_entity_poly.pdbx_seq_one_letter_code
_entity_poly.pdbx_strand_id
1 'polypeptide(L)'
;YVRFHLISPLIQQSAENIVLFDTFVNILSHNLGEPAYEADVAQLEYKLVAGEYGLIIRVKGFNHKLPLLFQLIIDYLSDFSFTPAVFEMITEQLKKTYYNILIKPETLAK
;
A
#
# COMPACT_ATOMS: atom_id res chain seq x y z
N TYR A 1 -1.63 18.73 2.30
CA TYR A 1 -1.16 17.44 2.82
C TYR A 1 -2.24 16.90 3.72
N VAL A 2 -2.68 15.67 3.48
CA VAL A 2 -3.68 14.98 4.31
C VAL A 2 -3.16 13.58 4.63
N ARG A 3 -3.39 13.13 5.86
CA ARG A 3 -2.98 11.80 6.33
C ARG A 3 -4.13 11.13 7.05
N PHE A 4 -4.47 9.92 6.60
CA PHE A 4 -5.43 9.05 7.24
C PHE A 4 -4.72 7.80 7.79
N HIS A 5 -5.25 7.27 8.89
CA HIS A 5 -4.77 6.03 9.49
C HIS A 5 -5.99 5.15 9.80
N LEU A 6 -6.17 4.10 9.00
CA LEU A 6 -7.23 3.12 9.13
C LEU A 6 -6.73 1.99 10.02
N ILE A 7 -7.11 2.03 11.29
CA ILE A 7 -6.59 1.12 12.33
C ILE A 7 -7.41 -0.16 12.35
N SER A 8 -6.74 -1.31 12.42
CA SER A 8 -7.38 -2.61 12.60
C SER A 8 -6.55 -3.51 13.52
N PRO A 9 -7.14 -4.09 14.58
CA PRO A 9 -6.43 -5.01 15.45
C PRO A 9 -6.17 -6.38 14.80
N LEU A 10 -6.79 -6.67 13.65
CA LEU A 10 -6.69 -7.97 12.98
C LEU A 10 -5.29 -8.21 12.40
N ILE A 11 -4.59 -7.15 12.01
CA ILE A 11 -3.30 -7.23 11.30
C ILE A 11 -2.26 -7.95 12.16
N GLN A 12 -2.21 -7.66 13.46
CA GLN A 12 -1.19 -8.17 14.38
C GLN A 12 -1.52 -9.54 15.02
N GLN A 13 -2.64 -10.16 14.65
CA GLN A 13 -3.08 -11.40 15.30
C GLN A 13 -2.24 -12.62 14.87
N SER A 14 -1.62 -12.58 13.70
CA SER A 14 -0.77 -13.66 13.19
C SER A 14 0.21 -13.15 12.14
N ALA A 15 1.30 -13.88 11.93
CA ALA A 15 2.23 -13.60 10.84
C ALA A 15 1.55 -13.69 9.47
N GLU A 16 0.57 -14.59 9.31
CA GLU A 16 -0.24 -14.71 8.10
C GLU A 16 -1.01 -13.42 7.82
N ASN A 17 -1.66 -12.83 8.82
CA ASN A 17 -2.43 -11.59 8.66
C ASN A 17 -1.52 -10.42 8.26
N ILE A 18 -0.31 -10.34 8.83
CA ILE A 18 0.68 -9.33 8.46
C ILE A 18 1.06 -9.47 6.98
N VAL A 19 1.40 -10.69 6.54
CA VAL A 19 1.80 -10.94 5.13
C VAL A 19 0.63 -10.70 4.16
N LEU A 20 -0.59 -11.10 4.53
CA LEU A 20 -1.79 -10.81 3.74
C LEU A 20 -2.05 -9.31 3.65
N PHE A 21 -1.85 -8.58 4.74
CA PHE A 21 -2.01 -7.12 4.76
C PHE A 21 -0.95 -6.41 3.90
N ASP A 22 0.32 -6.82 3.99
CA ASP A 22 1.37 -6.31 3.10
C ASP A 22 1.03 -6.59 1.64
N THR A 23 0.57 -7.81 1.34
CA THR A 23 0.13 -8.19 -0.02
C THR A 23 -1.02 -7.33 -0.50
N PHE A 24 -2.05 -7.12 0.33
CA PHE A 24 -3.18 -6.26 0.05
C PHE A 24 -2.74 -4.82 -0.29
N VAL A 25 -1.89 -4.21 0.53
CA VAL A 25 -1.41 -2.84 0.30
C VAL A 25 -0.58 -2.73 -0.97
N ASN A 26 0.25 -3.73 -1.28
CA ASN A 26 1.06 -3.76 -2.50
C ASN A 26 0.19 -3.91 -3.76
N ILE A 27 -0.82 -4.78 -3.73
CA ILE A 27 -1.79 -4.93 -4.82
C ILE A 27 -2.60 -3.64 -5.00
N LEU A 28 -3.09 -3.04 -3.90
CA LEU A 28 -3.85 -1.79 -3.99
C LEU A 28 -3.01 -0.67 -4.62
N SER A 29 -1.73 -0.58 -4.24
CA SER A 29 -0.78 0.37 -4.82
C SER A 29 -0.53 0.09 -6.32
N HIS A 30 -0.44 -1.19 -6.71
CA HIS A 30 -0.32 -1.59 -8.11
C HIS A 30 -1.55 -1.19 -8.92
N ASN A 31 -2.75 -1.50 -8.42
CA ASN A 31 -4.01 -1.20 -9.09
C ASN A 31 -4.25 0.31 -9.25
N LEU A 32 -3.78 1.12 -8.31
CA LEU A 32 -3.85 2.58 -8.37
C LEU A 32 -2.79 3.20 -9.29
N GLY A 33 -1.80 2.44 -9.75
CA GLY A 33 -0.68 2.97 -10.55
C GLY A 33 -1.15 3.67 -11.83
N GLU A 34 -1.94 2.99 -12.65
CA GLU A 34 -2.49 3.55 -13.89
C GLU A 34 -3.58 4.62 -13.65
N PRO A 35 -4.62 4.39 -12.81
CA PRO A 35 -5.65 5.39 -12.55
C PRO A 35 -5.15 6.68 -11.92
N ALA A 36 -4.12 6.62 -11.08
CA ALA A 36 -3.54 7.79 -10.43
C ALA A 36 -2.42 8.46 -11.27
N TYR A 37 -2.12 7.97 -12.47
CA TYR A 37 -1.07 8.51 -13.32
C TYR A 37 -1.28 9.99 -13.65
N GLU A 38 -2.50 10.37 -14.02
CA GLU A 38 -2.86 11.77 -14.29
C GLU A 38 -2.72 12.66 -13.06
N ALA A 39 -2.93 12.10 -11.87
CA ALA A 39 -2.73 12.81 -10.61
C ALA A 39 -1.24 13.08 -10.38
N ASP A 40 -0.38 12.10 -10.65
CA ASP A 40 1.08 12.23 -10.55
C ASP A 40 1.62 13.29 -11.54
N VAL A 41 1.15 13.26 -12.80
CA VAL A 41 1.46 14.30 -13.82
C VAL A 41 1.02 15.69 -13.36
N ALA A 42 -0.11 15.78 -12.66
CA ALA A 42 -0.62 17.01 -12.06
C ALA A 42 0.08 17.41 -10.74
N GLN A 43 1.20 16.77 -10.39
CA GLN A 43 1.98 17.00 -9.17
C GLN A 43 1.19 16.72 -7.89
N LEU A 44 0.30 15.73 -7.93
CA LEU A 44 -0.37 15.17 -6.76
C LEU A 44 0.34 13.87 -6.41
N GLU A 45 0.85 13.81 -5.19
CA GLU A 45 1.53 12.63 -4.67
C GLU A 45 0.58 11.88 -3.73
N TYR A 46 0.57 10.55 -3.81
CA TYR A 46 -0.02 9.70 -2.79
C TYR A 46 0.97 8.64 -2.32
N LYS A 47 0.75 8.14 -1.10
CA LYS A 47 1.50 7.02 -0.56
C LYS A 47 0.61 6.16 0.32
N LEU A 48 0.58 4.88 0.02
CA LEU A 48 -0.02 3.84 0.83
C LEU A 48 1.08 3.12 1.60
N VAL A 49 0.90 2.94 2.91
CA VAL A 49 1.86 2.25 3.76
C VAL A 49 1.11 1.29 4.67
N ALA A 50 1.52 0.01 4.63
CA ALA A 50 1.18 -0.95 5.65
C ALA A 50 1.91 -0.56 6.94
N GLY A 51 1.16 0.03 7.88
CA GLY A 51 1.65 0.35 9.20
C GLY A 51 1.42 -0.81 10.17
N GLU A 52 2.12 -0.77 11.30
CA GLU A 52 2.03 -1.78 12.36
C GLU A 52 0.60 -2.03 12.84
N TYR A 53 -0.26 -1.01 12.83
CA TYR A 53 -1.65 -1.09 13.34
C TYR A 53 -2.70 -0.83 12.28
N GLY A 54 -2.35 -0.68 11.00
CA GLY A 54 -3.31 -0.21 10.01
C GLY A 54 -2.74 0.31 8.72
N LEU A 55 -3.64 0.72 7.81
CA LEU A 55 -3.28 1.34 6.55
C LEU A 55 -3.11 2.85 6.74
N ILE A 56 -1.94 3.37 6.37
CA ILE A 56 -1.68 4.80 6.34
C ILE A 56 -1.81 5.27 4.89
N ILE A 57 -2.74 6.21 4.67
CA ILE A 57 -2.94 6.89 3.38
C ILE A 57 -2.42 8.31 3.52
N ARG A 58 -1.47 8.70 2.68
CA ARG A 58 -0.95 10.07 2.60
C ARG A 58 -1.24 10.62 1.23
N VAL A 59 -1.78 11.83 1.16
CA VAL A 59 -1.97 12.57 -0.10
C VAL A 59 -1.43 14.00 0.05
N LYS A 60 -0.73 14.47 -0.97
CA LYS A 60 -0.04 15.77 -1.01
C LYS A 60 -0.16 16.37 -2.41
N GLY A 61 -0.21 17.70 -2.49
CA GLY A 61 -0.36 18.41 -3.76
C GLY A 61 -1.35 19.56 -3.65
N PHE A 62 -1.84 20.03 -4.79
CA PHE A 62 -2.76 21.16 -4.87
C PHE A 62 -4.15 20.83 -4.34
N ASN A 63 -4.67 21.70 -3.46
CA ASN A 63 -5.90 21.46 -2.69
C ASN A 63 -7.15 21.17 -3.54
N HIS A 64 -7.24 21.74 -4.74
CA HIS A 64 -8.43 21.63 -5.59
C HIS A 64 -8.65 20.22 -6.18
N LYS A 65 -7.59 19.42 -6.37
CA LYS A 65 -7.68 18.03 -6.87
C LYS A 65 -7.40 16.97 -5.81
N LEU A 66 -6.92 17.36 -4.63
CA LEU A 66 -6.66 16.42 -3.53
C LEU A 66 -7.88 15.56 -3.13
N PRO A 67 -9.11 16.12 -3.02
CA PRO A 67 -10.29 15.31 -2.71
C PRO A 67 -10.58 14.25 -3.78
N LEU A 68 -10.34 14.54 -5.06
CA LEU A 68 -10.56 13.60 -6.15
C LEU A 68 -9.57 12.43 -6.10
N LEU A 69 -8.29 12.71 -5.86
CA LEU A 69 -7.27 11.67 -5.68
C LEU A 69 -7.58 10.82 -4.45
N PHE A 70 -8.02 11.44 -3.35
CA PHE A 70 -8.40 10.69 -2.16
C PHE A 70 -9.63 9.80 -2.43
N GLN A 71 -10.65 10.32 -3.11
CA GLN A 71 -11.83 9.53 -3.47
C GLN A 71 -11.47 8.32 -4.33
N LEU A 72 -10.60 8.50 -5.34
CA LEU A 72 -10.10 7.41 -6.17
C LEU A 72 -9.46 6.29 -5.32
N ILE A 73 -8.65 6.65 -4.33
CA ILE A 73 -8.03 5.68 -3.41
C ILE A 73 -9.12 4.93 -2.61
N ILE A 74 -10.15 5.63 -2.13
CA ILE A 74 -11.25 5.02 -1.38
C ILE A 74 -12.07 4.09 -2.27
N ASP A 75 -12.34 4.47 -3.51
CA ASP A 75 -13.10 3.66 -4.46
C ASP A 75 -12.39 2.32 -4.71
N TYR A 76 -11.09 2.34 -5.02
CA TYR A 76 -10.26 1.14 -5.21
C TYR A 76 -10.05 0.32 -3.93
N LEU A 77 -10.13 0.96 -2.77
CA LEU A 77 -10.08 0.27 -1.48
C LEU A 77 -11.40 -0.46 -1.21
N SER A 78 -12.54 0.17 -1.55
CA SER A 78 -13.88 -0.38 -1.32
C SER A 78 -14.26 -1.48 -2.33
N ASP A 79 -13.81 -1.35 -3.58
CA ASP A 79 -14.01 -2.33 -4.66
C ASP A 79 -12.70 -3.08 -4.95
N PHE A 80 -11.98 -3.44 -3.89
CA PHE A 80 -10.69 -4.08 -4.01
C PHE A 80 -10.83 -5.46 -4.68
N SER A 81 -10.12 -5.63 -5.79
CA SER A 81 -10.05 -6.89 -6.52
C SER A 81 -8.67 -7.10 -7.14
N PHE A 82 -8.36 -8.34 -7.48
CA PHE A 82 -7.10 -8.70 -8.12
C PHE A 82 -7.27 -9.93 -8.99
N THR A 83 -6.37 -10.09 -9.96
CA THR A 83 -6.28 -11.33 -10.74
C THR A 83 -5.24 -12.27 -10.11
N PRO A 84 -5.34 -13.59 -10.33
CA PRO A 84 -4.34 -14.54 -9.85
C PRO A 84 -2.92 -14.19 -10.29
N ALA A 85 -2.76 -13.67 -11.52
CA ALA A 85 -1.46 -13.25 -12.05
C ALA A 85 -0.86 -12.06 -11.27
N VAL A 86 -1.68 -11.06 -10.92
CA VAL A 86 -1.23 -9.92 -10.09
C VAL A 86 -0.85 -10.40 -8.70
N PHE A 87 -1.64 -11.29 -8.11
CA PHE A 87 -1.33 -11.86 -6.79
C PHE A 87 0.01 -12.62 -6.80
N GLU A 88 0.23 -13.48 -7.79
CA GLU A 88 1.47 -14.23 -7.94
C GLU A 88 2.67 -13.30 -8.12
N MET A 89 2.55 -12.31 -9.01
CA MET A 89 3.60 -11.32 -9.24
C MET A 89 3.97 -10.55 -7.96
N ILE A 90 2.98 -10.05 -7.22
CA ILE A 90 3.21 -9.27 -5.99
C ILE A 90 3.77 -10.16 -4.87
N THR A 91 3.28 -11.38 -4.71
CA THR A 91 3.79 -12.30 -3.68
C THR A 91 5.23 -12.71 -3.95
N GLU A 92 5.61 -12.93 -5.21
CA GLU A 92 7.01 -13.18 -5.59
C GLU A 92 7.91 -11.97 -5.30
N GLN A 93 7.42 -10.75 -5.55
CA GLN A 93 8.15 -9.54 -5.21
C GLN A 93 8.30 -9.35 -3.68
N LEU A 94 7.27 -9.71 -2.90
CA LEU A 94 7.33 -9.66 -1.44
C LEU A 94 8.31 -10.67 -0.86
N LYS A 95 8.35 -11.90 -1.38
CA LYS A 95 9.36 -12.91 -0.98
C LYS A 95 10.78 -12.39 -1.15
N LYS A 96 11.09 -11.77 -2.30
CA LYS A 96 12.40 -11.14 -2.55
C LYS A 96 12.68 -10.01 -1.56
N THR A 97 11.67 -9.21 -1.27
CA THR A 97 11.78 -8.09 -0.30
C THR A 97 12.11 -8.60 1.09
N TYR A 98 11.40 -9.63 1.58
CA TYR A 98 11.70 -10.26 2.87
C TYR A 98 13.08 -10.89 2.90
N TYR A 99 13.46 -11.63 1.86
CA TYR A 99 14.81 -12.19 1.76
C TYR A 99 15.88 -11.11 1.87
N ASN A 100 15.72 -10.03 1.10
CA ASN A 100 16.65 -8.88 1.11
C ASN A 100 16.70 -8.15 2.46
N ILE A 101 15.61 -8.16 3.23
CA ILE A 101 15.60 -7.61 4.59
C ILE A 101 16.41 -8.53 5.51
N LEU A 102 16.16 -9.84 5.47
CA LEU A 102 16.78 -10.81 6.38
C LEU A 102 18.29 -10.97 6.20
N ILE A 103 18.81 -10.79 4.98
CA ILE A 103 20.25 -10.89 4.70
C ILE A 103 21.05 -9.63 5.05
N LYS A 104 20.38 -8.51 5.41
CA LYS A 104 21.09 -7.29 5.77
C LYS A 104 21.83 -7.48 7.10
N PRO A 105 23.10 -7.07 7.23
CA PRO A 105 23.88 -7.26 8.45
C PRO A 105 23.22 -6.61 9.69
N GLU A 106 22.54 -5.49 9.48
CA GLU A 106 21.88 -4.68 10.51
C GLU A 106 20.74 -5.42 11.23
N THR A 107 20.07 -6.35 10.55
CA THR A 107 18.96 -7.15 11.11
C THR A 107 19.43 -8.45 11.78
N LEU A 108 20.66 -8.89 11.51
CA LEU A 108 21.25 -10.11 12.07
C LEU A 108 22.00 -9.86 13.39
N ALA A 109 22.27 -8.59 13.71
CA ALA A 109 23.05 -8.18 14.89
C ALA A 109 22.20 -7.85 16.13
N LYS A 110 20.90 -8.19 16.14
CA LYS A 110 20.00 -8.01 17.29
C LYS A 110 19.53 -9.34 17.85
#